data_AF-A0A421JIG8-F1
#
_entry.id   AF-A0A421JIG8-F1
#
_cell.length_a   1.000
_cell.length_b   1.000
_cell.length_c   1.000
_cell.angle_alpha   90.00
_cell.angle_beta   90.00
_cell.angle_gamma   90.00
#
_symmetry.space_group_name_H-M   'P 1'
#
loop_
_entity.id
_entity.type
_entity.pdbx_description
1 polymer ?
#
loop_
_entity_poly.entity_id
_entity_poly.type
_entity_poly.pdbx_seq_one_letter_code
_entity_poly.pdbx_strand_id
1 'polypeptide(L)'
;MTLLNYEGNIVIWSPMDYHEETFMKAVNLLVGEGVPYEVKYVIAINNEHNLYVHQYKERFGARIIACDKVKLKNKAEGELWQEKLGLSDNFFANKLELICLKNHMSNEILLYEKDTHTLYVGDLVINLGVPGTTTGQVQLEQYSEELGYPKGFNPHGWLSFLTRYLQPRSVVGNYIANFFAKTKTPEGAEAIRTICQWDFSRVVVTHGNVIENDGKEEFKKMFSTVFS
;
A
#
# COMPACT_ATOMS: atom_id res chain seq x y z
N MET A 1 -0.36 -4.62 6.76
CA MET A 1 -0.11 -5.77 5.87
C MET A 1 -1.41 -6.19 5.23
N THR A 2 -1.40 -6.51 3.95
CA THR A 2 -2.54 -7.11 3.24
C THR A 2 -2.12 -8.45 2.65
N LEU A 3 -3.01 -9.44 2.71
CA LEU A 3 -2.82 -10.75 2.11
C LEU A 3 -3.77 -10.88 0.92
N LEU A 4 -3.23 -11.22 -0.25
CA LEU A 4 -4.00 -11.49 -1.46
C LEU A 4 -3.90 -12.98 -1.75
N ASN A 5 -5.02 -13.62 -2.14
CA ASN A 5 -5.08 -15.05 -2.40
C ASN A 5 -5.45 -15.31 -3.86
N TYR A 6 -4.59 -16.05 -4.56
CA TYR A 6 -4.81 -16.54 -5.91
C TYR A 6 -4.68 -18.07 -5.91
N GLU A 7 -5.79 -18.76 -5.66
CA GLU A 7 -5.86 -20.23 -5.68
C GLU A 7 -4.85 -20.86 -4.71
N GLY A 8 -4.75 -20.33 -3.49
CA GLY A 8 -3.79 -20.77 -2.47
C GLY A 8 -2.41 -20.11 -2.58
N ASN A 9 -2.11 -19.40 -3.67
CA ASN A 9 -0.89 -18.59 -3.78
C ASN A 9 -1.11 -17.25 -3.08
N ILE A 10 -0.43 -17.04 -1.95
CA ILE A 10 -0.51 -15.82 -1.16
C ILE A 10 0.54 -14.82 -1.62
N VAL A 11 0.08 -13.59 -1.90
CA VAL A 11 0.92 -12.41 -2.12
C VAL A 11 0.75 -11.46 -0.94
N ILE A 12 1.87 -11.09 -0.31
CA ILE A 12 1.90 -10.19 0.84
C ILE A 12 2.23 -8.78 0.37
N TRP A 13 1.35 -7.83 0.71
CA TRP A 13 1.55 -6.41 0.50
C TRP A 13 1.89 -5.71 1.83
N SER A 14 2.98 -4.94 1.84
CA SER A 14 3.46 -4.20 3.02
C SER A 14 3.61 -5.08 4.28
N PRO A 15 4.62 -5.97 4.32
CA PRO A 15 4.78 -6.94 5.40
C PRO A 15 4.98 -6.27 6.77
N MET A 16 4.34 -6.83 7.78
CA MET A 16 4.49 -6.45 9.19
C MET A 16 5.28 -7.52 9.94
N ASP A 17 5.63 -7.25 11.20
CA ASP A 17 6.29 -8.23 12.06
C ASP A 17 5.51 -9.54 12.09
N TYR A 18 6.21 -10.65 11.91
CA TYR A 18 5.60 -11.97 11.78
C TYR A 18 5.27 -12.52 13.16
N HIS A 19 3.97 -12.73 13.40
CA HIS A 19 3.46 -13.49 14.53
C HIS A 19 2.63 -14.66 14.02
N GLU A 20 3.09 -15.88 14.30
CA GLU A 20 2.52 -17.12 13.76
C GLU A 20 1.01 -17.23 13.99
N GLU A 21 0.54 -17.04 15.22
CA GLU A 21 -0.88 -17.13 15.54
C GLU A 21 -1.74 -16.14 14.75
N THR A 22 -1.30 -14.88 14.66
CA THR A 22 -2.03 -13.82 13.94
C THR A 22 -2.01 -14.07 12.44
N PHE A 23 -0.85 -14.47 11.91
CA PHE A 23 -0.70 -14.79 10.49
C PHE A 23 -1.59 -15.98 10.11
N MET A 24 -1.57 -17.07 10.88
CA MET A 24 -2.39 -18.24 10.62
C MET A 24 -3.89 -17.94 10.69
N LYS A 25 -4.33 -17.11 11.65
CA LYS A 25 -5.72 -16.64 11.71
C LYS A 25 -6.11 -15.88 10.44
N ALA A 26 -5.26 -14.95 9.98
CA ALA A 26 -5.51 -14.17 8.78
C ALA A 26 -5.55 -15.05 7.51
N VAL A 27 -4.64 -16.02 7.39
CA VAL A 27 -4.62 -16.97 6.28
C VAL A 27 -5.85 -17.88 6.30
N ASN A 28 -6.25 -18.40 7.45
CA ASN A 28 -7.44 -19.25 7.56
C ASN A 28 -8.72 -18.49 7.20
N LEU A 29 -8.83 -17.21 7.55
CA LEU A 29 -9.94 -16.36 7.13
C LEU A 29 -9.95 -16.09 5.62
N LEU A 30 -8.78 -15.98 4.99
CA LEU A 30 -8.64 -15.64 3.59
C LEU A 30 -8.75 -16.86 2.64
N VAL A 31 -8.17 -17.99 3.03
CA VAL A 31 -8.05 -19.19 2.18
C VAL A 31 -9.04 -20.27 2.59
N GLY A 32 -9.46 -20.30 3.86
CA GLY A 32 -10.25 -21.36 4.47
C GLY A 32 -9.42 -22.28 5.35
N GLU A 33 -10.01 -22.74 6.45
CA GLU A 33 -9.33 -23.64 7.39
C GLU A 33 -8.99 -24.99 6.74
N GLY A 34 -7.74 -25.44 6.89
CA GLY A 34 -7.25 -26.70 6.32
C GLY A 34 -7.01 -26.68 4.81
N VAL A 35 -7.27 -25.56 4.13
CA VAL A 35 -6.99 -25.41 2.70
C VAL A 35 -5.49 -25.15 2.50
N PRO A 36 -4.80 -25.93 1.65
CA PRO A 36 -3.38 -25.70 1.37
C PRO A 36 -3.11 -24.30 0.79
N TYR A 37 -2.00 -23.70 1.21
CA TYR A 37 -1.54 -22.41 0.69
C TYR A 37 -0.01 -22.35 0.60
N GLU A 38 0.48 -21.40 -0.19
CA GLU A 38 1.90 -21.07 -0.33
C GLU A 38 2.07 -19.54 -0.21
N VAL A 39 2.94 -19.07 0.68
CA VAL A 39 3.35 -17.65 0.71
C VAL A 39 4.40 -17.44 -0.36
N LYS A 40 3.94 -17.11 -1.56
CA LYS A 40 4.78 -17.12 -2.76
C LYS A 40 5.56 -15.84 -2.96
N TYR A 41 4.92 -14.70 -2.66
CA TYR A 41 5.50 -13.38 -2.92
C TYR A 41 5.30 -12.43 -1.74
N VAL A 42 6.32 -11.59 -1.51
CA VAL A 42 6.27 -10.48 -0.55
C VAL A 42 6.71 -9.22 -1.29
N ILE A 43 5.83 -8.23 -1.33
CA ILE A 43 6.09 -6.96 -2.00
C ILE A 43 6.68 -5.98 -0.98
N ALA A 44 7.95 -5.63 -1.20
CA ALA A 44 8.65 -4.56 -0.50
C ALA A 44 8.23 -3.22 -1.10
N ILE A 45 7.12 -2.67 -0.59
CA ILE A 45 6.37 -1.62 -1.29
C ILE A 45 7.16 -0.31 -1.44
N ASN A 46 8.06 0.03 -0.53
CA ASN A 46 8.95 1.19 -0.65
C ASN A 46 10.13 1.09 0.35
N ASN A 47 10.96 2.14 0.44
CA ASN A 47 12.09 2.21 1.37
C ASN A 47 11.71 2.09 2.86
N GLU A 48 10.51 2.50 3.25
CA GLU A 48 10.08 2.54 4.65
C GLU A 48 9.37 1.27 5.10
N HIS A 49 8.51 0.71 4.25
CA HIS A 49 7.65 -0.44 4.55
C HIS A 49 8.19 -1.76 4.01
N ASN A 50 9.49 -2.00 4.21
CA ASN A 50 10.14 -3.27 3.87
C ASN A 50 10.87 -3.93 5.06
N LEU A 51 10.71 -3.41 6.28
CA LEU A 51 11.46 -3.86 7.46
C LEU A 51 11.39 -5.38 7.69
N TYR A 52 10.22 -5.98 7.46
CA TYR A 52 9.94 -7.36 7.82
C TYR A 52 9.99 -8.34 6.64
N VAL A 53 10.37 -7.92 5.44
CA VAL A 53 10.41 -8.80 4.25
C VAL A 53 11.27 -10.05 4.46
N HIS A 54 12.37 -9.93 5.23
CA HIS A 54 13.30 -11.01 5.51
C HIS A 54 12.64 -12.18 6.26
N GLN A 55 11.77 -11.90 7.23
CA GLN A 55 11.10 -12.93 8.04
C GLN A 55 10.24 -13.86 7.17
N TYR A 56 9.54 -13.30 6.18
CA TYR A 56 8.70 -14.09 5.28
C TYR A 56 9.52 -14.89 4.26
N LYS A 57 10.66 -14.34 3.79
CA LYS A 57 11.60 -15.09 2.96
C LYS A 57 12.22 -16.26 3.73
N GLU A 58 12.68 -16.02 4.95
CA GLU A 58 13.30 -17.04 5.80
C GLU A 58 12.32 -18.15 6.20
N ARG A 59 11.07 -17.78 6.53
CA ARG A 59 10.07 -18.74 7.01
C ARG A 59 9.36 -19.50 5.90
N PHE A 60 9.07 -18.85 4.78
CA PHE A 60 8.25 -19.44 3.71
C PHE A 60 9.00 -19.65 2.39
N GLY A 61 10.24 -19.19 2.27
CA GLY A 61 10.93 -19.17 0.98
C GLY A 61 10.36 -18.13 0.01
N ALA A 62 9.54 -17.19 0.50
CA ALA A 62 8.82 -16.24 -0.33
C ALA A 62 9.76 -15.37 -1.16
N ARG A 63 9.39 -15.12 -2.43
CA ARG A 63 10.15 -14.28 -3.34
C ARG A 63 9.84 -12.81 -3.06
N ILE A 64 10.89 -12.01 -2.87
CA ILE A 64 10.75 -10.58 -2.58
C ILE A 64 10.68 -9.80 -3.90
N ILE A 65 9.60 -9.04 -4.07
CA ILE A 65 9.42 -8.10 -5.19
C ILE A 65 9.71 -6.69 -4.69
N ALA A 66 10.64 -5.99 -5.34
CA ALA A 66 11.00 -4.62 -5.00
C ALA A 66 11.32 -3.76 -6.23
N CYS A 67 11.13 -2.45 -6.10
CA CYS A 67 11.62 -1.45 -7.05
C CYS A 67 13.16 -1.47 -7.07
N ASP A 68 13.76 -1.21 -8.23
CA ASP A 68 15.23 -1.24 -8.45
C ASP A 68 16.06 -0.44 -7.45
N LYS A 69 15.53 0.69 -6.99
CA LYS A 69 16.19 1.60 -6.04
C LYS A 69 15.78 1.40 -4.58
N VAL A 70 14.92 0.43 -4.27
CA VAL A 70 14.50 0.19 -2.89
C VAL A 70 15.66 -0.32 -2.06
N LYS A 71 15.88 0.34 -0.92
CA LYS A 71 16.86 -0.09 0.08
C LYS A 71 16.21 -1.11 0.99
N LEU A 72 16.43 -2.39 0.72
CA LEU A 72 15.94 -3.46 1.58
C LEU A 72 16.66 -3.41 2.94
N LYS A 73 15.86 -3.32 4.00
CA LYS A 73 16.32 -3.32 5.39
C LYS A 73 16.65 -4.76 5.82
N ASN A 74 17.41 -4.88 6.92
CA ASN A 74 17.78 -6.17 7.52
C ASN A 74 18.51 -7.14 6.56
N LYS A 75 19.30 -6.59 5.63
CA LYS A 75 20.11 -7.34 4.65
C LYS A 75 19.31 -8.31 3.78
N ALA A 76 18.01 -8.07 3.61
CA ALA A 76 17.22 -8.89 2.70
C ALA A 76 17.70 -8.71 1.26
N GLU A 77 17.95 -9.82 0.57
CA GLU A 77 18.18 -9.82 -0.87
C GLU A 77 16.85 -10.01 -1.60
N GLY A 78 16.54 -9.12 -2.54
CA GLY A 78 15.29 -9.14 -3.31
C GLY A 78 15.53 -9.12 -4.81
N GLU A 79 14.53 -9.58 -5.55
CA GLU A 79 14.56 -9.63 -7.00
C GLU A 79 13.86 -8.38 -7.54
N LEU A 80 14.54 -7.68 -8.47
CA LEU A 80 14.12 -6.37 -8.95
C LEU A 80 13.15 -6.48 -10.16
N TRP A 81 12.12 -5.62 -10.12
CA TRP A 81 10.93 -5.59 -10.98
C TRP A 81 11.16 -5.28 -12.47
N GLN A 82 11.42 -6.31 -13.30
CA GLN A 82 10.65 -6.59 -14.54
C GLN A 82 11.41 -7.39 -15.60
N GLU A 83 12.75 -7.43 -15.60
CA GLU A 83 13.48 -8.32 -16.53
C GLU A 83 14.08 -9.55 -15.84
N LYS A 84 14.28 -9.51 -14.52
CA LYS A 84 14.94 -10.60 -13.77
C LYS A 84 14.01 -11.51 -12.99
N LEU A 85 12.77 -11.09 -12.74
CA LEU A 85 11.85 -11.83 -11.86
C LEU A 85 11.17 -13.01 -12.54
N GLY A 86 11.03 -13.06 -13.87
CA GLY A 86 10.31 -14.16 -14.53
C GLY A 86 8.97 -14.48 -13.84
N LEU A 87 8.16 -13.45 -13.55
CA LEU A 87 6.85 -13.62 -12.93
C LEU A 87 5.93 -14.34 -13.93
N SER A 88 5.98 -15.66 -13.93
CA SER A 88 5.22 -16.53 -14.85
C SER A 88 3.85 -16.90 -14.32
N ASP A 89 3.55 -16.56 -13.06
CA ASP A 89 2.24 -16.84 -12.48
C ASP A 89 1.13 -16.07 -13.21
N ASN A 90 0.09 -16.81 -13.61
CA ASN A 90 -1.00 -16.30 -14.41
C ASN A 90 -1.71 -15.09 -13.78
N PHE A 91 -1.74 -14.98 -12.45
CA PHE A 91 -2.37 -13.84 -11.79
C PHE A 91 -1.58 -12.53 -12.00
N PHE A 92 -0.25 -12.56 -12.22
CA PHE A 92 0.50 -11.36 -12.62
C PHE A 92 0.23 -10.92 -14.05
N ALA A 93 -0.15 -11.84 -14.94
CA ALA A 93 -0.54 -11.50 -16.31
C ALA A 93 -1.99 -11.02 -16.39
N ASN A 94 -2.88 -11.67 -15.64
CA ASN A 94 -4.32 -11.55 -15.85
C ASN A 94 -5.04 -10.68 -14.81
N LYS A 95 -4.54 -10.65 -13.56
CA LYS A 95 -5.26 -10.07 -12.42
C LYS A 95 -4.55 -8.87 -11.79
N LEU A 96 -3.22 -8.85 -11.86
CA LEU A 96 -2.41 -7.81 -11.25
C LEU A 96 -1.72 -6.96 -12.31
N GLU A 97 -1.66 -5.67 -12.05
CA GLU A 97 -0.73 -4.75 -12.70
C GLU A 97 0.09 -4.06 -11.63
N LEU A 98 1.39 -3.92 -11.86
CA LEU A 98 2.27 -3.22 -10.94
C LEU A 98 2.88 -2.03 -11.66
N ILE A 99 3.24 -0.99 -10.92
CA ILE A 99 4.12 0.06 -11.42
C ILE A 99 5.13 0.44 -10.34
N CYS A 100 6.40 0.57 -10.70
CA CYS A 100 7.42 1.13 -9.85
C CYS A 100 7.57 2.64 -10.11
N LEU A 101 7.23 3.45 -9.12
CA LEU A 101 7.46 4.89 -9.11
C LEU A 101 8.91 5.20 -8.73
N LYS A 102 9.84 4.95 -9.66
CA LYS A 102 11.30 5.13 -9.46
C LYS A 102 11.72 6.55 -9.09
N ASN A 103 10.87 7.54 -9.35
CA ASN A 103 11.10 8.94 -9.03
C ASN A 103 10.40 9.39 -7.75
N HIS A 104 9.49 8.57 -7.20
CA HIS A 104 8.88 8.81 -5.90
C HIS A 104 9.97 8.87 -4.83
N MET A 105 9.82 9.73 -3.83
CA MET A 105 10.83 9.93 -2.79
C MET A 105 11.20 8.65 -2.02
N SER A 106 10.29 7.68 -1.93
CA SER A 106 10.53 6.40 -1.26
C SER A 106 10.73 5.20 -2.20
N ASN A 107 10.82 5.39 -3.53
CA ASN A 107 10.89 4.31 -4.54
C ASN A 107 9.73 3.31 -4.41
N GLU A 108 8.52 3.77 -4.68
CA GLU A 108 7.31 3.03 -4.33
C GLU A 108 6.81 2.11 -5.44
N ILE A 109 6.40 0.89 -5.10
CA ILE A 109 5.58 0.01 -5.94
C ILE A 109 4.12 0.32 -5.65
N LEU A 110 3.32 0.45 -6.70
CA LEU A 110 1.87 0.37 -6.66
C LEU A 110 1.41 -0.95 -7.28
N LEU A 111 0.28 -1.45 -6.80
CA LEU A 111 -0.36 -2.66 -7.31
C LEU A 111 -1.82 -2.34 -7.61
N TYR A 112 -2.28 -2.68 -8.81
CA TYR A 112 -3.67 -2.66 -9.21
C TYR A 112 -4.19 -4.09 -9.35
N GLU A 113 -5.27 -4.40 -8.62
CA GLU A 113 -5.96 -5.68 -8.65
C GLU A 113 -7.26 -5.51 -9.46
N LYS A 114 -7.33 -6.20 -10.60
CA LYS A 114 -8.36 -5.96 -11.62
C LYS A 114 -9.73 -6.48 -11.22
N ASP A 115 -9.80 -7.66 -10.60
CA ASP A 115 -11.07 -8.32 -10.29
C ASP A 115 -11.90 -7.51 -9.28
N THR A 116 -11.22 -6.87 -8.34
CA THR A 116 -11.81 -6.06 -7.26
C THR A 116 -11.69 -4.56 -7.50
N HIS A 117 -11.14 -4.13 -8.65
CA HIS A 117 -10.91 -2.72 -8.99
C HIS A 117 -10.22 -1.96 -7.84
N THR A 118 -9.21 -2.58 -7.22
CA THR A 118 -8.54 -2.07 -6.03
C THR A 118 -7.11 -1.64 -6.34
N LEU A 119 -6.80 -0.38 -6.03
CA LEU A 119 -5.44 0.16 -6.07
C LEU A 119 -4.81 0.06 -4.67
N TYR A 120 -3.65 -0.57 -4.59
CA TYR A 120 -2.83 -0.65 -3.39
C TYR A 120 -1.67 0.33 -3.51
N VAL A 121 -1.51 1.16 -2.50
CA VAL A 121 -0.52 2.23 -2.45
C VAL A 121 0.24 2.21 -1.12
N GLY A 122 1.49 2.68 -1.16
CA GLY A 122 2.34 2.88 0.00
C GLY A 122 2.07 4.23 0.66
N ASP A 123 3.04 5.14 0.53
CA ASP A 123 2.99 6.48 1.10
C ASP A 123 2.59 7.54 0.05
N LEU A 124 2.32 7.15 -1.20
CA LEU A 124 1.82 8.05 -2.24
C LEU A 124 0.46 8.65 -1.86
N VAL A 125 -0.42 7.83 -1.27
CA VAL A 125 -1.72 8.24 -0.74
C VAL A 125 -1.77 7.86 0.72
N ILE A 126 -2.01 8.86 1.57
CA ILE A 126 -2.20 8.69 3.00
C ILE A 126 -3.60 9.18 3.32
N ASN A 127 -4.34 8.41 4.12
CA ASN A 127 -5.72 8.72 4.51
C ASN A 127 -5.87 8.73 6.04
N LEU A 128 -4.95 9.41 6.72
CA LEU A 128 -4.92 9.62 8.17
C LEU A 128 -5.89 10.75 8.58
N GLY A 129 -7.05 10.81 7.95
CA GLY A 129 -8.03 11.86 8.16
C GLY A 129 -8.74 11.79 9.51
N VAL A 130 -9.37 12.90 9.87
CA VAL A 130 -10.45 13.02 10.88
C VAL A 130 -11.59 13.74 10.14
N PRO A 131 -12.89 13.44 10.32
CA PRO A 131 -13.90 14.18 9.58
C PRO A 131 -14.10 15.53 10.24
N GLY A 132 -14.02 16.55 9.41
CA GLY A 132 -13.90 17.91 9.87
C GLY A 132 -12.59 18.07 10.65
N THR A 133 -11.85 19.13 10.39
CA THR A 133 -10.87 19.56 11.38
C THR A 133 -11.52 19.62 12.77
N THR A 134 -10.84 19.02 13.76
CA THR A 134 -11.07 19.22 15.21
C THR A 134 -12.53 19.18 15.70
N THR A 135 -13.39 18.34 15.14
CA THR A 135 -14.75 18.11 15.72
C THR A 135 -15.24 16.66 15.71
N GLY A 136 -14.66 15.78 14.88
CA GLY A 136 -14.68 14.31 15.09
C GLY A 136 -15.98 13.60 14.70
N GLN A 137 -15.85 12.52 13.89
CA GLN A 137 -16.80 11.43 13.57
C GLN A 137 -16.18 10.27 12.72
N VAL A 138 -14.85 10.21 12.48
CA VAL A 138 -14.19 9.13 11.70
C VAL A 138 -13.31 8.46 12.70
N GLN A 139 -13.60 7.20 12.94
CA GLN A 139 -12.73 6.31 13.64
C GLN A 139 -11.65 5.86 12.65
N LEU A 140 -10.40 6.13 12.98
CA LEU A 140 -9.29 5.53 12.24
C LEU A 140 -9.20 4.07 12.66
N GLU A 141 -9.43 3.15 11.74
CA GLU A 141 -9.47 1.70 12.01
C GLU A 141 -8.15 1.21 12.60
N GLN A 142 -7.02 1.79 12.17
CA GLN A 142 -5.68 1.50 12.70
C GLN A 142 -5.51 1.84 14.19
N TYR A 143 -6.41 2.65 14.75
CA TYR A 143 -6.40 3.10 16.13
C TYR A 143 -7.74 2.81 16.84
N SER A 144 -8.37 1.70 16.48
CA SER A 144 -9.67 1.30 17.04
C SER A 144 -9.55 0.59 18.40
N GLU A 145 -10.70 0.42 19.08
CA GLU A 145 -10.77 -0.26 20.37
C GLU A 145 -10.40 -1.76 20.25
N GLU A 146 -10.72 -2.36 19.11
CA GLU A 146 -10.39 -3.75 18.77
C GLU A 146 -8.88 -3.98 18.68
N LEU A 147 -8.11 -2.93 18.39
CA LEU A 147 -6.64 -2.95 18.36
C LEU A 147 -6.02 -2.49 19.70
N GLY A 148 -6.83 -2.31 20.74
CA GLY A 148 -6.38 -1.98 22.10
C GLY A 148 -6.25 -0.49 22.39
N TYR A 149 -6.73 0.39 21.49
CA TYR A 149 -6.72 1.84 21.74
C TYR A 149 -7.96 2.30 22.52
N PRO A 150 -7.86 3.34 23.36
CA PRO A 150 -9.02 3.92 24.01
C PRO A 150 -10.06 4.46 23.00
N LYS A 151 -11.34 4.40 23.36
CA LYS A 151 -12.40 5.02 22.57
C LYS A 151 -12.10 6.49 22.29
N GLY A 152 -12.13 6.88 21.01
CA GLY A 152 -11.83 8.24 20.58
C GLY A 152 -10.34 8.61 20.63
N PHE A 153 -9.45 7.61 20.63
CA PHE A 153 -8.00 7.85 20.54
C PHE A 153 -7.66 8.75 19.36
N ASN A 154 -6.86 9.77 19.62
CA ASN A 154 -6.40 10.73 18.62
C ASN A 154 -4.89 10.53 18.37
N PRO A 155 -4.50 9.92 17.23
CA PRO A 155 -3.08 9.71 16.91
C PRO A 155 -2.36 11.01 16.49
N HIS A 156 -3.07 12.14 16.36
CA HIS A 156 -2.55 13.41 15.88
C HIS A 156 -2.19 14.39 17.01
N GLY A 157 -1.79 13.89 18.18
CA GLY A 157 -1.30 14.73 19.29
C GLY A 157 0.13 15.22 19.07
N TRP A 158 0.49 16.36 19.68
CA TRP A 158 1.89 16.81 19.81
C TRP A 158 2.66 16.89 18.48
N LEU A 159 3.77 16.15 18.36
CA LEU A 159 4.62 16.11 17.18
C LEU A 159 3.90 15.53 15.95
N SER A 160 2.82 14.77 16.16
CA SER A 160 1.99 14.19 15.11
C SER A 160 0.84 15.11 14.67
N PHE A 161 0.74 16.35 15.17
CA PHE A 161 -0.37 17.24 14.86
C PHE A 161 -0.59 17.45 13.36
N LEU A 162 0.49 17.55 12.59
CA LEU A 162 0.42 17.77 11.14
C LEU A 162 -0.13 16.57 10.36
N THR A 163 -0.06 15.35 10.93
CA THR A 163 -0.49 14.14 10.21
C THR A 163 -2.00 14.09 9.97
N ARG A 164 -2.79 14.86 10.73
CA ARG A 164 -4.24 15.00 10.52
C ARG A 164 -4.62 15.61 9.16
N TYR A 165 -3.67 16.29 8.54
CA TYR A 165 -3.86 16.91 7.23
C TYR A 165 -3.36 15.99 6.10
N LEU A 166 -2.82 14.81 6.40
CA LEU A 166 -2.44 13.78 5.44
C LEU A 166 -3.67 12.94 5.10
N GLN A 167 -4.59 13.54 4.34
CA GLN A 167 -5.76 12.88 3.80
C GLN A 167 -6.08 13.42 2.40
N PRO A 168 -6.78 12.65 1.56
CA PRO A 168 -7.34 13.16 0.33
C PRO A 168 -8.18 14.42 0.59
N ARG A 169 -8.18 15.38 -0.34
CA ARG A 169 -8.88 16.68 -0.26
C ARG A 169 -8.29 17.71 0.73
N SER A 170 -7.27 17.37 1.51
CA SER A 170 -6.51 18.35 2.29
C SER A 170 -5.51 19.08 1.39
N VAL A 171 -5.42 20.42 1.51
CA VAL A 171 -4.42 21.20 0.76
C VAL A 171 -2.99 20.75 1.11
N VAL A 172 -2.72 20.48 2.39
CA VAL A 172 -1.41 20.01 2.86
C VAL A 172 -1.13 18.59 2.36
N GLY A 173 -2.13 17.70 2.46
CA GLY A 173 -2.01 16.31 1.98
C GLY A 173 -1.73 16.26 0.48
N ASN A 174 -2.51 17.00 -0.31
CA ASN A 174 -2.33 17.12 -1.76
C ASN A 174 -0.94 17.67 -2.09
N TYR A 175 -0.48 18.72 -1.40
CA TYR A 175 0.85 19.28 -1.62
C TYR A 175 1.96 18.25 -1.35
N ILE A 176 1.89 17.55 -0.22
CA ILE A 176 2.89 16.53 0.16
C ILE A 176 2.88 15.36 -0.83
N ALA A 177 1.71 14.86 -1.21
CA ALA A 177 1.59 13.78 -2.19
C ALA A 177 2.21 14.17 -3.53
N ASN A 178 1.92 15.38 -4.04
CA ASN A 178 2.50 15.89 -5.28
C ASN A 178 4.03 16.08 -5.19
N PHE A 179 4.51 16.55 -4.04
CA PHE A 179 5.94 16.70 -3.77
C PHE A 179 6.64 15.34 -3.76
N PHE A 180 6.10 14.34 -3.05
CA PHE A 180 6.67 12.99 -2.98
C PHE A 180 6.64 12.27 -4.32
N ALA A 181 5.56 12.42 -5.09
CA ALA A 181 5.43 11.92 -6.45
C ALA A 181 6.25 12.69 -7.50
N LYS A 182 6.86 13.82 -7.11
CA LYS A 182 7.60 14.73 -8.00
C LYS A 182 6.81 15.14 -9.24
N THR A 183 5.53 15.48 -9.08
CA THR A 183 4.63 15.80 -10.21
C THR A 183 5.03 17.02 -11.02
N LYS A 184 5.94 17.85 -10.52
CA LYS A 184 6.57 18.94 -11.30
C LYS A 184 7.53 18.46 -12.40
N THR A 185 7.92 17.19 -12.38
CA THR A 185 8.76 16.57 -13.42
C THR A 185 7.88 15.85 -14.45
N PRO A 186 8.27 15.79 -15.74
CA PRO A 186 7.53 15.05 -16.76
C PRO A 186 7.29 13.58 -16.37
N GLU A 187 8.30 12.92 -15.79
CA GLU A 187 8.22 11.51 -15.41
C GLU A 187 7.27 11.29 -14.23
N GLY A 188 7.30 12.16 -13.22
CA GLY A 188 6.38 12.09 -12.09
C GLY A 188 4.93 12.35 -12.50
N ALA A 189 4.71 13.38 -13.34
CA ALA A 189 3.39 13.66 -13.90
C ALA A 189 2.86 12.49 -14.75
N GLU A 190 3.70 11.92 -15.60
CA GLU A 190 3.30 10.80 -16.46
C GLU A 190 2.93 9.56 -15.65
N ALA A 191 3.70 9.23 -14.61
CA ALA A 191 3.36 8.10 -13.76
C ALA A 191 1.98 8.25 -13.09
N ILE A 192 1.63 9.45 -12.63
CA ILE A 192 0.29 9.76 -12.10
C ILE A 192 -0.78 9.61 -13.20
N ARG A 193 -0.51 10.03 -14.44
CA ARG A 193 -1.45 9.82 -15.56
C ARG A 193 -1.63 8.34 -15.88
N THR A 194 -0.55 7.55 -15.89
CA THR A 194 -0.60 6.10 -16.11
C THR A 194 -1.46 5.41 -15.06
N ILE A 195 -1.27 5.72 -13.77
CA ILE A 195 -2.11 5.16 -12.69
C ILE A 195 -3.59 5.50 -12.94
N CYS A 196 -3.88 6.73 -13.34
CA CYS A 196 -5.25 7.17 -13.64
C CYS A 196 -5.91 6.48 -14.84
N GLN A 197 -5.16 5.75 -15.68
CA GLN A 197 -5.72 4.92 -16.75
C GLN A 197 -6.34 3.62 -16.21
N TRP A 198 -5.86 3.10 -15.08
CA TRP A 198 -6.44 1.92 -14.42
C TRP A 198 -7.83 2.20 -13.89
N ASP A 199 -8.68 1.18 -13.86
CA ASP A 199 -10.09 1.31 -13.49
C ASP A 199 -10.38 1.00 -12.02
N PHE A 200 -9.69 1.69 -11.09
CA PHE A 200 -9.89 1.46 -9.66
C PHE A 200 -11.00 2.34 -9.07
N SER A 201 -11.81 1.75 -8.21
CA SER A 201 -12.81 2.45 -7.37
C SER A 201 -12.42 2.44 -5.88
N ARG A 202 -11.59 1.48 -5.46
CA ARG A 202 -11.11 1.30 -4.09
C ARG A 202 -9.62 1.61 -3.99
N VAL A 203 -9.18 2.23 -2.89
CA VAL A 203 -7.76 2.49 -2.62
C VAL A 203 -7.38 1.99 -1.23
N VAL A 204 -6.53 0.96 -1.18
CA VAL A 204 -5.94 0.43 0.04
C VAL A 204 -4.63 1.15 0.30
N VAL A 205 -4.58 1.90 1.41
CA VAL A 205 -3.43 2.71 1.84
C VAL A 205 -2.66 1.99 2.94
N THR A 206 -1.38 2.36 3.12
CA THR A 206 -0.59 1.85 4.25
C THR A 206 -0.87 2.61 5.55
N HIS A 207 -1.27 3.89 5.43
CA HIS A 207 -1.57 4.77 6.56
C HIS A 207 -2.99 5.34 6.47
N GLY A 208 -3.79 5.04 7.48
CA GLY A 208 -5.18 5.48 7.59
C GLY A 208 -6.20 4.48 7.04
N ASN A 209 -7.40 4.98 6.78
CA ASN A 209 -8.53 4.14 6.38
C ASN A 209 -8.51 3.88 4.86
N VAL A 210 -9.03 2.73 4.46
CA VAL A 210 -9.29 2.41 3.04
C VAL A 210 -10.27 3.42 2.45
N ILE A 211 -10.02 3.85 1.21
CA ILE A 211 -10.98 4.61 0.42
C ILE A 211 -11.85 3.59 -0.31
N GLU A 212 -13.04 3.32 0.21
CA GLU A 212 -13.90 2.23 -0.28
C GLU A 212 -14.58 2.53 -1.63
N ASN A 213 -14.87 3.81 -1.91
CA ASN A 213 -15.55 4.24 -3.14
C ASN A 213 -14.90 5.50 -3.73
N ASP A 214 -15.16 5.75 -5.02
CA ASP A 214 -14.72 6.94 -5.75
C ASP A 214 -13.19 7.16 -5.75
N GLY A 215 -12.42 6.09 -5.57
CA GLY A 215 -10.96 6.12 -5.42
C GLY A 215 -10.26 6.87 -6.56
N LYS A 216 -10.65 6.63 -7.82
CA LYS A 216 -10.12 7.35 -8.98
C LYS A 216 -10.43 8.85 -8.93
N GLU A 217 -11.61 9.25 -8.48
CA GLU A 217 -11.95 10.67 -8.34
C GLU A 217 -11.11 11.33 -7.26
N GLU A 218 -10.98 10.69 -6.09
CA GLU A 218 -10.16 11.18 -4.98
C GLU A 218 -8.69 11.31 -5.37
N PHE A 219 -8.18 10.31 -6.10
CA PHE A 219 -6.83 10.34 -6.64
C PHE A 219 -6.62 11.50 -7.62
N LYS A 220 -7.55 11.71 -8.56
CA LYS A 220 -7.50 12.85 -9.50
C LYS A 220 -7.58 14.20 -8.80
N LYS A 221 -8.44 14.35 -7.78
CA LYS A 221 -8.54 15.57 -6.97
C LYS A 221 -7.24 15.85 -6.23
N MET A 222 -6.62 14.82 -5.66
CA MET A 222 -5.35 14.94 -4.94
C MET A 222 -4.19 15.37 -5.85
N PHE A 223 -4.16 14.88 -7.10
CA PHE A 223 -3.15 15.21 -8.10
C PHE A 223 -3.66 16.15 -9.20
N SER A 224 -4.60 17.05 -8.90
CA SER A 224 -5.28 17.86 -9.91
C SER A 224 -4.32 18.66 -10.81
N THR A 225 -3.17 19.09 -10.29
CA THR A 225 -2.13 19.82 -11.02
C THR A 225 -1.48 19.03 -12.16
N VAL A 226 -1.65 17.71 -12.20
CA VAL A 226 -1.17 16.85 -13.30
C VAL A 226 -2.13 16.86 -14.49
N PHE A 227 -3.41 17.16 -14.24
CA PHE A 227 -4.51 17.10 -15.20
C PHE A 227 -5.00 18.49 -15.64
N SER A 228 -4.48 19.56 -15.02
CA SER A 228 -4.74 20.95 -15.35
C SER A 228 -3.92 21.45 -16.53
#